data_AF-A0A1F6N3Y0-F1
#
_entry.id   AF-A0A1F6N3Y0-F1
#
_cell.length_a   1.000
_cell.length_b   1.000
_cell.length_c   1.000
_cell.angle_alpha   90.00
_cell.angle_beta   90.00
_cell.angle_gamma   90.00
#
_symmetry.space_group_name_H-M   'P 1'
#
loop_
_entity.id
_entity.type
_entity.pdbx_description
1 polymer ?
#
loop_
_entity_poly.entity_id
_entity_poly.type
_entity_poly.pdbx_seq_one_letter_code
_entity_poly.pdbx_strand_id
1 'polypeptide(L)'
;MVQLKIIMDIQLNKIGQTSYLACRARARQLVMMRLRIYKEAYQKSFVRVSIKDMRSRWGSCSSKKNLNFNYRVLFLPIELVDYIIVHELCHLEEMNHSKRFWRLVSQTIPKYRHLILTLRRLERQMFLKK
;
A
#
# COMPACT_ATOMS: atom_id res chain seq x y z
N MET A 1 -2.63 -1.74 22.76
CA MET A 1 -3.49 -2.54 21.85
C MET A 1 -4.91 -1.98 21.68
N VAL A 2 -5.52 -1.35 22.70
CA VAL A 2 -6.90 -0.83 22.63
C VAL A 2 -7.02 0.41 21.70
N GLN A 3 -6.05 1.33 21.75
CA GLN A 3 -6.08 2.58 20.97
C GLN A 3 -5.97 2.37 19.46
N LEU A 4 -5.13 1.43 19.00
CA LEU A 4 -5.06 1.06 17.58
C LEU A 4 -6.38 0.48 17.08
N LYS A 5 -7.07 -0.32 17.91
CA LYS A 5 -8.36 -0.94 17.54
C LYS A 5 -9.44 0.11 17.35
N ILE A 6 -9.55 1.07 18.28
CA ILE A 6 -10.51 2.19 18.19
C ILE A 6 -10.25 3.04 16.94
N ILE A 7 -8.99 3.37 16.66
CA ILE A 7 -8.62 4.12 15.45
C ILE A 7 -9.02 3.33 14.19
N MET A 8 -8.77 2.01 14.18
CA MET A 8 -9.17 1.12 13.08
C MET A 8 -10.68 1.08 12.87
N ASP A 9 -11.45 0.94 13.96
CA ASP A 9 -12.91 0.85 13.90
C ASP A 9 -13.53 2.17 13.40
N ILE A 10 -12.97 3.31 13.81
CA ILE A 10 -13.33 4.64 13.27
C ILE A 10 -13.01 4.74 11.77
N GLN A 11 -11.85 4.24 11.34
CA GLN A 11 -11.46 4.25 9.92
C GLN A 11 -12.35 3.33 9.08
N LEU A 12 -12.71 2.15 9.57
CA LEU A 12 -13.62 1.20 8.92
C LEU A 12 -15.03 1.79 8.77
N ASN A 13 -15.55 2.45 9.80
CA ASN A 13 -16.86 3.11 9.73
C ASN A 13 -16.84 4.28 8.72
N LYS A 14 -15.75 5.04 8.66
CA LYS A 14 -15.57 6.08 7.63
C LYS A 14 -15.61 5.51 6.21
N ILE A 15 -14.98 4.36 5.96
CA ILE A 15 -15.00 3.72 4.62
C ILE A 15 -16.43 3.49 4.13
N GLY A 16 -17.31 2.98 4.99
CA GLY A 16 -18.71 2.69 4.63
C GLY A 16 -19.57 3.93 4.36
N GLN A 17 -19.18 5.10 4.90
CA GLN A 17 -19.94 6.34 4.77
C GLN A 17 -19.41 7.29 3.70
N THR A 18 -18.19 7.08 3.20
CA THR A 18 -17.52 8.00 2.26
C THR A 18 -17.73 7.63 0.79
N SER A 19 -17.90 8.64 -0.07
CA SER A 19 -17.96 8.46 -1.53
C SER A 19 -16.66 7.86 -2.08
N TYR A 20 -16.77 6.75 -2.80
CA TYR A 20 -15.65 6.08 -3.46
C TYR A 20 -14.82 7.04 -4.32
N LEU A 21 -15.45 7.94 -5.08
CA LEU A 21 -14.74 8.87 -5.96
C LEU A 21 -13.87 9.86 -5.17
N ALA A 22 -14.39 10.39 -4.06
CA ALA A 22 -13.65 11.29 -3.18
C ALA A 22 -12.46 10.57 -2.52
N CYS A 23 -12.68 9.37 -1.98
CA CYS A 23 -11.61 8.56 -1.39
C CYS A 23 -10.56 8.16 -2.41
N ARG A 24 -10.97 7.80 -3.63
CA ARG A 24 -10.05 7.48 -4.73
C ARG A 24 -9.17 8.68 -5.08
N ALA A 25 -9.72 9.89 -5.15
CA ALA A 25 -8.95 11.10 -5.42
C ALA A 25 -7.94 11.40 -4.30
N ARG A 26 -8.36 11.31 -3.03
CA ARG A 26 -7.47 11.52 -1.87
C ARG A 26 -6.39 10.45 -1.75
N ALA A 27 -6.74 9.18 -1.98
CA ALA A 27 -5.78 8.08 -2.04
C ALA A 27 -4.74 8.32 -3.15
N ARG A 28 -5.15 8.84 -4.31
CA ARG A 28 -4.22 9.22 -5.38
C ARG A 28 -3.24 10.29 -4.93
N GLN A 29 -3.71 11.35 -4.28
CA GLN A 29 -2.84 12.41 -3.76
C GLN A 29 -1.83 11.86 -2.75
N LEU A 30 -2.30 11.06 -1.78
CA LEU A 30 -1.46 10.40 -0.79
C LEU A 30 -0.38 9.53 -1.47
N VAL A 31 -0.78 8.61 -2.33
CA VAL A 31 0.12 7.70 -3.06
C VAL A 31 1.15 8.48 -3.87
N MET A 32 0.74 9.51 -4.62
CA MET A 32 1.66 10.30 -5.43
C MET A 32 2.67 11.08 -4.57
N MET A 33 2.24 11.61 -3.43
CA MET A 33 3.12 12.27 -2.47
C MET A 33 4.15 11.29 -1.90
N ARG A 34 3.73 10.09 -1.46
CA ARG A 34 4.64 9.08 -0.91
C ARG A 34 5.58 8.52 -1.98
N LEU A 35 5.10 8.29 -3.20
CA LEU A 35 5.94 7.88 -4.32
C LEU A 35 7.06 8.88 -4.58
N ARG A 36 6.83 10.19 -4.48
CA ARG A 36 7.89 11.20 -4.68
C ARG A 36 9.03 11.06 -3.68
N ILE A 37 8.71 10.80 -2.40
CA ILE A 37 9.70 10.61 -1.33
C ILE A 37 10.63 9.44 -1.64
N TYR A 38 10.06 8.31 -2.08
CA TYR A 38 10.85 7.10 -2.31
C TYR A 38 11.42 6.99 -3.74
N LYS A 39 10.89 7.74 -4.72
CA LYS A 39 11.33 7.64 -6.13
C LYS A 39 12.82 7.94 -6.30
N GLU A 40 13.35 8.90 -5.56
CA GLU A 40 14.77 9.26 -5.63
C GLU A 40 15.68 8.10 -5.23
N ALA A 41 15.27 7.30 -4.24
CA ALA A 41 16.03 6.15 -3.76
C ALA A 41 16.06 4.98 -4.75
N TYR A 42 15.01 4.82 -5.59
CA TYR A 42 14.89 3.66 -6.47
C TYR A 42 15.38 3.91 -7.90
N GLN A 43 15.56 5.17 -8.34
CA GLN A 43 16.08 5.55 -9.68
C GLN A 43 15.43 4.84 -10.89
N LYS A 44 14.30 4.15 -10.70
CA LYS A 44 13.56 3.42 -11.74
C LYS A 44 12.28 4.15 -12.09
N SER A 45 11.99 4.20 -13.38
CA SER A 45 10.73 4.73 -13.90
C SER A 45 9.64 3.66 -13.86
N PHE A 46 8.43 4.10 -13.49
CA PHE A 46 7.17 3.38 -13.71
C PHE A 46 6.35 4.11 -14.77
N VAL A 47 5.47 3.40 -15.46
CA VAL A 47 4.71 3.94 -16.60
C VAL A 47 3.43 4.62 -16.13
N ARG A 48 2.72 4.01 -15.18
CA ARG A 48 1.40 4.49 -14.74
C ARG A 48 1.17 4.19 -13.27
N VAL A 49 0.41 5.08 -12.62
CA VAL A 49 -0.13 4.87 -11.26
C VAL A 49 -1.65 4.92 -11.31
N SER A 50 -2.29 3.84 -10.87
CA SER A 50 -3.74 3.72 -10.81
C SER A 50 -4.24 3.46 -9.39
N ILE A 51 -5.33 4.11 -9.00
CA ILE A 51 -6.06 3.81 -7.77
C ILE A 51 -7.33 3.04 -8.12
N LYS A 52 -7.53 1.88 -7.48
CA LYS A 52 -8.58 0.91 -7.79
C LYS A 52 -9.29 0.43 -6.52
N ASP A 53 -10.51 -0.09 -6.67
CA ASP A 53 -11.15 -0.92 -5.65
C ASP A 53 -10.74 -2.38 -5.87
N MET A 54 -9.72 -2.83 -5.15
CA MET A 54 -9.24 -4.22 -5.24
C MET A 54 -9.83 -5.05 -4.10
N ARG A 55 -10.18 -6.31 -4.39
CA ARG A 55 -10.84 -7.20 -3.43
C ARG A 55 -9.89 -7.99 -2.53
N SER A 56 -8.60 -8.09 -2.86
CA SER A 56 -7.70 -9.04 -2.18
C SER A 56 -6.26 -8.57 -1.99
N ARG A 57 -5.95 -7.32 -2.34
CA ARG A 57 -4.59 -6.79 -2.24
C ARG A 57 -4.56 -5.28 -2.06
N TRP A 58 -3.47 -4.81 -1.46
CA TRP A 58 -3.19 -3.40 -1.23
C TRP A 58 -2.57 -2.70 -2.44
N GLY A 59 -1.77 -3.44 -3.21
CA GLY A 59 -1.13 -2.95 -4.42
C GLY A 59 -0.79 -4.06 -5.41
N SER A 60 -0.30 -3.66 -6.58
CA SER A 60 0.36 -4.56 -7.52
C SER A 60 1.16 -3.79 -8.57
N CYS A 61 2.34 -4.31 -8.92
CA CYS A 61 3.13 -3.92 -10.09
C CYS A 61 2.97 -4.93 -11.23
N SER A 62 2.78 -4.47 -12.47
CA SER A 62 2.82 -5.34 -13.66
C SER A 62 4.21 -5.37 -14.30
N SER A 63 4.49 -6.37 -15.14
CA SER A 63 5.72 -6.43 -15.95
C SER A 63 5.91 -5.21 -16.87
N LYS A 64 4.81 -4.56 -17.27
CA LYS A 64 4.81 -3.27 -17.98
C LYS A 64 5.09 -2.05 -17.07
N LYS A 65 5.53 -2.28 -15.82
CA LYS A 65 5.82 -1.26 -14.81
C LYS A 65 4.63 -0.34 -14.49
N ASN A 66 3.42 -0.89 -14.49
CA ASN A 66 2.23 -0.17 -14.01
C ASN A 66 2.02 -0.47 -12.53
N LEU A 67 2.06 0.58 -11.70
CA LEU A 67 1.76 0.50 -10.28
C LEU A 67 0.26 0.70 -10.06
N ASN A 68 -0.32 -0.17 -9.26
CA ASN A 68 -1.73 -0.10 -8.89
C ASN A 68 -1.81 -0.13 -7.37
N PHE A 69 -2.68 0.69 -6.79
CA PHE A 69 -2.92 0.74 -5.36
C PHE A 69 -4.41 0.69 -5.07
N ASN A 70 -4.78 0.06 -3.96
CA ASN A 70 -6.15 0.05 -3.46
C ASN A 70 -6.49 1.42 -2.87
N TYR A 71 -7.68 1.98 -3.14
CA TYR A 71 -8.07 3.26 -2.52
C TYR A 71 -8.10 3.19 -0.99
N ARG A 72 -8.29 1.98 -0.42
CA ARG A 72 -8.32 1.75 1.01
C ARG A 72 -7.00 2.07 1.72
N VAL A 73 -5.89 2.26 1.01
CA VAL A 73 -4.63 2.75 1.61
C VAL A 73 -4.79 4.11 2.29
N LEU A 74 -5.80 4.90 1.89
CA LEU A 74 -6.12 6.19 2.51
C LEU A 74 -6.42 6.07 4.01
N PHE A 75 -6.87 4.91 4.47
CA PHE A 75 -7.33 4.67 5.84
C PHE A 75 -6.31 3.92 6.69
N LEU A 76 -5.12 3.69 6.14
CA LEU A 76 -4.02 3.02 6.84
C LEU A 76 -3.14 4.05 7.58
N PRO A 77 -2.53 3.66 8.71
CA PRO A 77 -1.37 4.36 9.26
C PRO A 77 -0.29 4.56 8.19
N ILE A 78 0.41 5.70 8.27
CA ILE A 78 1.32 6.15 7.20
C ILE A 78 2.47 5.17 6.95
N GLU A 79 2.94 4.50 7.99
CA GLU A 79 4.00 3.48 7.92
C GLU A 79 3.59 2.25 7.11
N LEU A 80 2.30 1.88 7.12
CA LEU A 80 1.79 0.79 6.30
C LEU A 80 1.64 1.24 4.84
N VAL A 81 1.21 2.48 4.61
CA VAL A 81 1.17 3.08 3.28
C VAL A 81 2.56 3.09 2.65
N ASP A 82 3.56 3.53 3.40
CA ASP A 82 4.96 3.55 2.95
C ASP A 82 5.48 2.18 2.60
N TYR A 83 5.23 1.19 3.45
CA TYR A 83 5.62 -0.19 3.17
C TYR A 83 4.97 -0.69 1.87
N ILE A 84 3.68 -0.43 1.64
CA ILE A 84 3.00 -0.83 0.39
C ILE A 84 3.65 -0.13 -0.81
N ILE A 85 3.94 1.16 -0.71
CA ILE A 85 4.58 1.94 -1.80
C ILE A 85 5.96 1.37 -2.13
N VAL A 86 6.79 1.17 -1.11
CA VAL A 86 8.14 0.58 -1.26
C VAL A 86 8.06 -0.83 -1.83
N HIS A 87 7.11 -1.66 -1.37
CA HIS A 87 6.89 -3.00 -1.89
C HIS A 87 6.64 -2.99 -3.41
N GLU A 88 5.74 -2.14 -3.86
CA GLU A 88 5.43 -2.04 -5.29
C GLU A 88 6.57 -1.41 -6.11
N LEU A 89 7.36 -0.50 -5.52
CA LEU A 89 8.57 0.03 -6.16
C LEU A 89 9.66 -1.04 -6.31
N CYS A 90 9.86 -1.91 -5.31
CA CYS A 90 10.79 -3.04 -5.40
C CYS A 90 10.44 -3.99 -6.54
N HIS A 91 9.15 -4.14 -6.87
CA HIS A 91 8.73 -4.92 -8.03
C HIS A 91 9.16 -4.35 -9.38
N LEU A 92 9.61 -3.09 -9.46
CA LEU A 92 10.23 -2.55 -10.69
C LEU A 92 11.59 -3.19 -11.01
N GLU A 93 12.21 -3.83 -10.01
CA GLU A 93 13.53 -4.49 -10.13
C GLU A 93 13.45 -6.02 -9.97
N GLU A 94 12.53 -6.52 -9.14
CA GLU A 94 12.35 -7.96 -8.90
C GLU A 94 10.85 -8.30 -8.82
N MET A 95 10.31 -8.96 -9.85
CA MET A 95 8.86 -9.20 -9.97
C MET A 95 8.32 -10.28 -9.01
N ASN A 96 9.18 -11.13 -8.45
CA ASN A 96 8.80 -12.18 -7.51
C ASN A 96 9.28 -11.82 -6.09
N HIS A 97 8.78 -12.50 -5.06
CA HIS A 97 9.17 -12.29 -3.66
C HIS A 97 10.42 -13.09 -3.25
N SER A 98 11.45 -13.14 -4.09
CA SER A 98 12.72 -13.83 -3.79
C SER A 98 13.52 -13.17 -2.66
N LYS A 99 14.63 -13.82 -2.25
CA LYS A 99 15.59 -13.23 -1.30
C LYS A 99 16.07 -11.85 -1.75
N ARG A 100 16.26 -11.64 -3.06
CA ARG A 100 16.68 -10.36 -3.64
C ARG A 100 15.61 -9.28 -3.42
N PHE A 101 14.34 -9.61 -3.69
CA PHE A 101 13.22 -8.70 -3.41
C PHE A 101 13.19 -8.25 -1.96
N TRP A 102 13.24 -9.19 -1.01
CA TRP A 102 13.17 -8.84 0.41
C TRP A 102 14.38 -8.04 0.89
N ARG A 103 15.56 -8.25 0.29
CA ARG A 103 16.73 -7.42 0.53
C ARG A 103 16.46 -5.96 0.12
N LEU A 104 15.92 -5.72 -1.06
CA LEU A 104 15.55 -4.37 -1.54
C LEU A 104 14.53 -3.69 -0.63
N VAL A 105 13.53 -4.43 -0.15
CA VAL A 105 12.55 -3.90 0.81
C VAL A 105 13.23 -3.52 2.12
N SER A 106 14.09 -4.38 2.66
CA SER A 106 14.74 -4.17 3.96
C SER A 106 15.72 -3.00 3.98
N GLN A 107 16.30 -2.63 2.84
CA GLN A 107 17.19 -1.47 2.72
C GLN A 107 16.47 -0.15 3.01
N THR A 108 15.20 -0.05 2.61
CA THR A 108 14.38 1.17 2.83
C THR A 108 13.52 1.06 4.08
N ILE A 109 12.96 -0.12 4.35
CA ILE A 109 12.06 -0.38 5.49
C ILE A 109 12.62 -1.55 6.33
N PRO A 110 13.59 -1.33 7.23
CA PRO A 110 14.21 -2.41 7.99
C PRO A 110 13.23 -3.24 8.84
N LYS A 111 12.16 -2.60 9.33
CA LYS A 111 11.13 -3.23 10.19
C LYS A 111 9.95 -3.84 9.40
N TYR A 112 10.11 -4.09 8.09
CA TYR A 112 9.02 -4.50 7.19
C TYR A 112 8.24 -5.74 7.66
N ARG A 113 8.90 -6.68 8.34
CA ARG A 113 8.28 -7.92 8.82
C ARG A 113 7.13 -7.66 9.79
N HIS A 114 7.27 -6.67 10.68
CA HIS A 114 6.19 -6.29 11.59
C HIS A 114 4.99 -5.69 10.84
N LEU A 115 5.27 -4.86 9.82
CA LEU A 115 4.26 -4.21 9.00
C LEU A 115 3.46 -5.24 8.18
N ILE A 116 4.10 -6.30 7.68
CA ILE A 116 3.42 -7.42 7.01
C ILE A 116 2.40 -8.09 7.96
N LEU A 117 2.78 -8.35 9.20
CA LEU A 117 1.87 -8.98 10.17
C LEU A 117 0.65 -8.08 10.45
N THR A 118 0.87 -6.78 10.56
CA THR A 118 -0.20 -5.79 10.72
C THR A 118 -1.11 -5.76 9.49
N LEU A 119 -0.55 -5.71 8.28
CA LEU A 119 -1.34 -5.74 7.04
C LEU A 119 -2.16 -7.00 6.90
N ARG A 120 -1.60 -8.19 7.18
CA ARG A 120 -2.35 -9.46 7.14
C ARG A 120 -3.55 -9.47 8.10
N ARG A 121 -3.44 -8.78 9.24
CA ARG A 121 -4.57 -8.61 10.16
C ARG A 121 -5.64 -7.70 9.55
N LEU A 122 -5.23 -6.59 8.96
CA LEU A 122 -6.12 -5.61 8.32
C LEU A 122 -6.81 -6.16 7.07
N GLU A 123 -6.12 -6.97 6.27
CA GLU A 123 -6.69 -7.63 5.08
C GLU A 123 -7.97 -8.39 5.42
N ARG A 124 -7.99 -9.10 6.56
CA ARG A 124 -9.16 -9.85 7.03
C ARG A 124 -10.35 -8.97 7.41
N GLN A 125 -10.12 -7.69 7.68
CA GLN A 125 -11.14 -6.73 8.12
C GLN A 125 -11.59 -5.81 6.97
N MET A 126 -10.67 -5.45 6.08
CA MET A 126 -10.86 -4.42 5.06
C MET A 126 -11.18 -5.01 3.68
N PHE A 127 -10.90 -6.29 3.46
CA PHE A 127 -11.25 -7.00 2.25
C PHE A 127 -12.33 -8.03 2.53
N LEU A 128 -13.40 -7.98 1.74
CA LEU A 128 -14.44 -8.99 1.75
C LEU A 128 -13.82 -10.31 1.30
N LYS A 129 -13.90 -11.34 2.15
CA LYS A 129 -13.72 -12.71 1.68
C LYS A 129 -14.93 -13.06 0.82
N LYS A 130 -14.68 -13.75 -0.30
CA LYS A 130 -15.76 -14.44 -1.03
C LYS A 130 -16.44 -15.43 -0.11
#